data_AF-A0A662PBA1-F1
#
_entry.id   AF-A0A662PBA1-F1
#
_cell.length_a   1.000
_cell.length_b   1.000
_cell.length_c   1.000
_cell.angle_alpha   90.00
_cell.angle_beta   90.00
_cell.angle_gamma   90.00
#
_symmetry.space_group_name_H-M   'P 1'
#
loop_
_entity.id
_entity.type
_entity.pdbx_description
1 polymer ?
#
loop_
_entity_poly.entity_id
_entity_poly.type
_entity_poly.pdbx_seq_one_letter_code
_entity_poly.pdbx_strand_id
1 'polypeptide(L)'
;MEEEKELFSKGHRACAGCGEPIAVRTILNEAGPNTVAIVCTGCLEVVSTGWPETAWEVPLIHAAFENSASVASGVEVALRKLGKKDTNVIAFGGDGGTFDIGFQALSGMLERGHNVKYV
;
A
#
# COMPACT_ATOMS: atom_id res chain seq x y z
N MET A 1 -9.66 -25.59 -12.59
CA MET A 1 -8.80 -24.40 -12.52
C MET A 1 -8.99 -23.85 -11.13
N GLU A 2 -7.98 -23.97 -10.26
CA GLU A 2 -8.02 -23.24 -8.99
C GLU A 2 -7.95 -21.76 -9.35
N GLU A 3 -8.94 -20.96 -8.94
CA GLU A 3 -8.85 -19.50 -9.04
C GLU A 3 -7.69 -19.06 -8.15
N GLU A 4 -6.68 -18.44 -8.77
CA GLU A 4 -5.58 -17.83 -8.04
C GLU A 4 -6.16 -16.75 -7.11
N LYS A 5 -5.88 -16.85 -5.80
CA LYS A 5 -6.49 -15.97 -4.80
C LYS A 5 -6.12 -14.51 -5.10
N GLU A 6 -7.09 -13.68 -5.44
CA GLU A 6 -6.88 -12.23 -5.60
C GLU A 6 -6.50 -11.58 -4.28
N LEU A 7 -5.39 -10.85 -4.28
CA LEU A 7 -4.88 -10.17 -3.08
C LEU A 7 -5.51 -8.79 -2.84
N PHE A 8 -6.28 -8.32 -3.82
CA PHE A 8 -7.22 -7.21 -3.72
C PHE A 8 -8.60 -7.71 -4.17
N SER A 9 -9.51 -7.89 -3.22
CA SER A 9 -10.80 -8.53 -3.45
C SER A 9 -11.83 -7.61 -4.09
N LYS A 10 -12.82 -8.24 -4.73
CA LYS A 10 -14.05 -7.56 -5.17
C LYS A 10 -14.88 -7.12 -3.95
N GLY A 11 -15.61 -6.00 -4.09
CA GLY A 11 -16.48 -5.47 -3.03
C GLY A 11 -16.05 -4.13 -2.42
N HIS A 12 -15.30 -3.32 -3.16
CA HIS A 12 -14.94 -1.95 -2.78
C HIS A 12 -15.94 -0.92 -3.33
N ARG A 13 -15.91 0.32 -2.81
CA ARG A 13 -16.86 1.40 -3.12
C ARG A 13 -16.36 2.39 -4.19
N ALA A 14 -15.33 2.01 -4.94
CA ALA A 14 -14.75 2.85 -6.00
C ALA A 14 -15.75 3.07 -7.15
N CYS A 15 -15.58 4.17 -7.89
CA CYS A 15 -16.38 4.45 -9.08
C CYS A 15 -16.25 3.34 -10.13
N ALA A 16 -17.29 3.15 -10.95
CA ALA A 16 -17.25 2.20 -12.06
C ALA A 16 -16.13 2.58 -13.04
N GLY A 17 -15.20 1.66 -13.30
CA GLY A 17 -14.02 1.91 -14.15
C GLY A 17 -12.91 2.71 -13.49
N CYS A 18 -12.90 2.87 -12.16
CA CYS A 18 -11.81 3.52 -11.45
C CYS A 18 -10.47 2.81 -11.68
N GLY A 19 -9.41 3.57 -11.99
CA GLY A 19 -8.08 3.05 -12.28
C GLY A 19 -7.28 2.60 -11.05
N GLU A 20 -7.50 3.21 -9.88
CA GLU A 20 -6.70 2.90 -8.68
C GLU A 20 -6.87 1.44 -8.24
N PRO A 21 -8.10 0.88 -8.09
CA PRO A 21 -8.28 -0.53 -7.73
C PRO A 21 -7.69 -1.50 -8.76
N ILE A 22 -7.75 -1.14 -10.05
CA ILE A 22 -7.18 -1.96 -11.14
C ILE A 22 -5.66 -2.03 -10.98
N ALA A 23 -5.01 -0.88 -10.78
CA ALA A 23 -3.57 -0.81 -10.57
C ALA A 23 -3.14 -1.59 -9.32
N VAL A 24 -3.82 -1.40 -8.20
CA VAL A 24 -3.52 -2.09 -6.93
C VAL A 24 -3.69 -3.60 -7.06
N ARG A 25 -4.76 -4.07 -7.71
CA ARG A 25 -4.98 -5.50 -7.97
C ARG A 25 -3.84 -6.09 -8.80
N THR A 26 -3.43 -5.42 -9.87
CA THR A 26 -2.30 -5.88 -10.70
C THR A 26 -0.99 -5.92 -9.89
N ILE A 27 -0.70 -4.87 -9.12
CA ILE A 27 0.52 -4.78 -8.31
C ILE A 27 0.56 -5.88 -7.26
N LEU A 28 -0.54 -6.10 -6.52
CA LEU A 28 -0.56 -7.12 -5.47
C LEU A 28 -0.50 -8.54 -6.03
N ASN A 29 -1.16 -8.81 -7.17
CA ASN A 29 -1.06 -10.11 -7.82
C ASN A 29 0.39 -10.44 -8.22
N GLU A 30 1.16 -9.46 -8.69
CA GLU A 30 2.58 -9.64 -9.00
C GLU A 30 3.45 -9.72 -7.74
N ALA A 31 3.17 -8.91 -6.71
CA ALA A 31 3.92 -8.92 -5.46
C ALA A 31 3.72 -10.22 -4.66
N GLY A 32 2.55 -10.84 -4.79
CA GLY A 32 2.22 -12.08 -4.12
C GLY A 32 1.92 -11.92 -2.61
N PRO A 33 1.59 -13.02 -1.92
CA PRO A 33 1.00 -12.99 -0.58
C PRO A 33 1.96 -12.56 0.54
N ASN A 34 3.28 -12.59 0.31
CA ASN A 34 4.28 -12.12 1.28
C ASN A 34 4.48 -10.61 1.16
N THR A 35 3.40 -9.84 1.32
CA THR A 35 3.37 -8.39 1.09
C THR A 35 2.68 -7.69 2.25
N VAL A 36 3.21 -6.54 2.68
CA VAL A 36 2.56 -5.59 3.59
C VAL A 36 2.27 -4.31 2.81
N ALA A 37 1.01 -3.91 2.82
CA ALA A 37 0.55 -2.69 2.18
C ALA A 37 0.44 -1.54 3.20
N ILE A 38 0.82 -0.35 2.78
CA ILE A 38 0.61 0.91 3.49
C ILE A 38 -0.20 1.80 2.55
N VAL A 39 -1.28 2.39 3.02
CA VAL A 39 -2.08 3.32 2.21
C VAL A 39 -2.29 4.62 2.99
N CYS A 40 -1.97 5.77 2.39
CA CYS A 40 -2.32 7.05 3.02
C CYS A 40 -3.81 7.34 2.84
N THR A 41 -4.37 8.20 3.70
CA THR A 41 -5.69 8.79 3.48
C THR A 41 -5.81 9.33 2.03
N GLY A 42 -6.87 8.94 1.34
CA GLY A 42 -7.09 9.27 -0.07
C GLY A 42 -8.24 8.46 -0.67
N CYS A 43 -8.49 8.62 -1.98
CA CYS A 43 -9.54 7.88 -2.66
C CYS A 43 -9.39 6.37 -2.47
N LEU A 44 -8.21 5.82 -2.80
CA LEU A 44 -7.93 4.40 -2.66
C LEU A 44 -8.25 3.87 -1.27
N GLU A 45 -7.82 4.56 -0.21
CA GLU A 45 -8.11 4.18 1.18
C GLU A 45 -9.62 4.17 1.45
N VAL A 46 -10.29 5.32 1.30
CA VAL A 46 -11.71 5.45 1.66
C VAL A 46 -12.61 4.46 0.90
N VAL A 47 -12.29 4.17 -0.37
CA VAL A 47 -13.10 3.27 -1.18
C VAL A 47 -12.81 1.80 -0.92
N SER A 48 -11.60 1.45 -0.46
CA SER A 48 -11.16 0.06 -0.26
C SER A 48 -11.22 -0.40 1.20
N THR A 49 -11.27 0.53 2.15
CA THR A 49 -11.40 0.26 3.58
C THR A 49 -12.57 1.03 4.17
N GLY A 50 -13.65 0.33 4.46
CA GLY A 50 -14.83 0.92 5.08
C GLY A 50 -15.35 0.02 6.18
N TRP A 51 -15.21 0.43 7.44
CA TRP A 51 -15.58 -0.41 8.59
C TRP A 51 -16.95 -1.08 8.43
N PRO A 52 -17.08 -2.38 8.69
CA PRO A 52 -16.06 -3.34 9.17
C PRO A 52 -15.29 -4.06 8.04
N GLU A 53 -15.39 -3.59 6.80
CA GLU A 53 -14.96 -4.28 5.58
C GLU A 53 -13.60 -3.75 5.07
N THR A 54 -12.83 -4.64 4.41
CA THR A 54 -11.61 -4.30 3.68
C THR A 54 -11.52 -5.11 2.40
N ALA A 55 -11.10 -4.48 1.30
CA ALA A 55 -10.79 -5.15 0.04
C ALA A 55 -9.36 -5.74 0.01
N TRP A 56 -8.56 -5.50 1.05
CA TRP A 56 -7.16 -5.94 1.10
C TRP A 56 -7.04 -7.32 1.75
N GLU A 57 -6.53 -8.30 0.99
CA GLU A 57 -6.31 -9.68 1.47
C GLU A 57 -4.86 -9.90 1.95
N VAL A 58 -4.12 -8.81 2.12
CA VAL A 58 -2.77 -8.73 2.70
C VAL A 58 -2.81 -7.83 3.94
N PRO A 59 -1.85 -7.93 4.88
CA PRO A 59 -1.72 -6.97 5.97
C PRO A 59 -1.67 -5.53 5.43
N LEU A 60 -2.62 -4.71 5.88
CA LEU A 60 -2.76 -3.32 5.50
C LEU A 60 -2.57 -2.42 6.72
N ILE A 61 -1.82 -1.33 6.55
CA ILE A 61 -1.72 -0.24 7.52
C ILE A 61 -2.27 1.03 6.88
N HIS A 62 -3.28 1.61 7.51
CA HIS A 62 -3.69 2.99 7.26
C HIS A 62 -2.59 3.93 7.77
N ALA A 63 -2.18 4.87 6.91
CA ALA A 63 -1.27 5.95 7.24
C ALA A 63 -2.01 7.29 7.13
N ALA A 64 -1.56 8.29 7.89
CA ALA A 64 -2.07 9.65 7.71
C ALA A 64 -1.67 10.17 6.31
N PHE A 65 -2.36 11.22 5.87
CA PHE A 65 -2.26 11.70 4.48
C PHE A 65 -0.82 12.03 4.08
N GLU A 66 -0.02 12.56 5.01
CA GLU A 66 1.33 13.05 4.77
C GLU A 66 2.45 12.02 4.97
N ASN A 67 2.17 10.79 5.43
CA ASN A 67 3.23 9.97 6.04
C ASN A 67 3.32 8.49 5.63
N SER A 68 2.65 8.04 4.56
CA SER A 68 2.76 6.65 4.08
C SER A 68 4.20 6.18 3.86
N ALA A 69 5.07 7.03 3.29
CA ALA A 69 6.49 6.73 3.09
C ALA A 69 7.27 6.55 4.41
N SER A 70 6.96 7.37 5.43
CA SER A 70 7.57 7.26 6.76
C SER A 70 7.11 5.99 7.48
N VAL A 71 5.82 5.65 7.39
CA VAL A 71 5.27 4.40 7.94
C VAL A 71 5.92 3.20 7.25
N ALA A 72 6.00 3.20 5.93
CA ALA A 72 6.64 2.12 5.16
C ALA A 72 8.13 1.96 5.50
N SER A 73 8.86 3.07 5.70
CA SER A 73 10.25 3.05 6.21
C SER A 73 10.34 2.30 7.55
N GLY A 74 9.42 2.56 8.48
CA GLY A 74 9.38 1.90 9.78
C GLY A 74 9.06 0.41 9.69
N VAL A 75 8.08 0.05 8.86
CA VAL A 75 7.69 -1.34 8.59
C VAL A 75 8.87 -2.13 7.99
N GLU A 76 9.56 -1.58 6.99
CA GLU A 76 10.72 -2.21 6.35
C GLU A 76 11.84 -2.48 7.37
N VAL A 77 12.19 -1.49 8.20
CA VAL A 77 13.21 -1.65 9.23
C VAL A 77 12.81 -2.69 10.27
N ALA A 78 11.53 -2.71 10.68
CA ALA A 78 11.01 -3.67 11.64
C ALA A 78 11.08 -5.10 11.09
N LEU A 79 10.60 -5.33 9.86
CA LEU A 79 10.65 -6.64 9.19
C LEU A 79 12.09 -7.13 9.03
N ARG A 80 13.00 -6.25 8.61
CA ARG A 80 14.43 -6.55 8.50
C ARG A 80 15.02 -6.95 9.86
N LYS A 81 14.67 -6.26 10.94
CA LYS A 81 15.13 -6.59 12.30
C LYS A 81 14.58 -7.91 12.82
N LEU A 82 13.38 -8.29 12.38
CA LEU A 82 12.74 -9.58 12.67
C LEU A 82 13.22 -10.72 11.76
N GLY A 83 14.15 -10.46 10.84
CA GLY A 83 14.68 -11.46 9.90
C GLY A 83 13.76 -11.78 8.72
N LYS A 84 12.66 -11.04 8.53
CA LYS A 84 11.70 -11.21 7.44
C LYS A 84 12.09 -10.35 6.22
N LYS A 85 13.24 -10.64 5.63
CA LYS A 85 13.83 -9.81 4.55
C LYS A 85 13.15 -9.99 3.19
N ASP A 86 12.44 -11.09 2.99
CA ASP A 86 11.79 -11.43 1.72
C ASP A 86 10.35 -10.91 1.62
N THR A 87 9.87 -10.20 2.64
CA THR A 87 8.52 -9.59 2.65
C THR A 87 8.53 -8.27 1.89
N ASN A 88 7.64 -8.13 0.91
CA ASN A 88 7.46 -6.89 0.17
C ASN A 88 6.82 -5.83 1.08
N VAL A 89 7.33 -4.60 1.01
CA VAL A 89 6.73 -3.43 1.64
C VAL A 89 6.33 -2.47 0.54
N ILE A 90 5.03 -2.24 0.39
CA ILE A 90 4.47 -1.40 -0.68
C ILE A 90 3.65 -0.28 -0.05
N ALA A 91 4.02 0.96 -0.35
CA ALA A 91 3.26 2.15 0.02
C ALA A 91 2.49 2.67 -1.19
N PHE A 92 1.20 2.92 -1.02
CA PHE A 92 0.33 3.53 -2.01
C PHE A 92 -0.01 4.96 -1.58
N GLY A 93 0.41 5.92 -2.41
CA GLY A 93 0.14 7.33 -2.28
C GLY A 93 -0.80 7.82 -3.37
N GLY A 94 -1.77 8.67 -3.01
CA GLY A 94 -2.44 9.51 -4.01
C GLY A 94 -1.50 10.59 -4.54
N ASP A 95 -1.92 11.33 -5.56
CA ASP A 95 -1.16 12.46 -6.10
C ASP A 95 -0.87 13.53 -5.03
N GLY A 96 -1.87 13.91 -4.22
CA GLY A 96 -1.66 14.86 -3.11
C GLY A 96 -0.73 14.32 -2.02
N GLY A 97 -0.81 13.02 -1.71
CA GLY A 97 0.08 12.36 -0.74
C GLY A 97 1.52 12.17 -1.25
N THR A 98 1.73 12.27 -2.56
CA THR A 98 3.02 12.03 -3.22
C THR A 98 3.73 13.33 -3.61
N PHE A 99 3.00 14.25 -4.24
CA PHE A 99 3.56 15.45 -4.87
C PHE A 99 3.38 16.73 -4.04
N ASP A 100 2.57 16.68 -2.98
CA ASP A 100 2.33 17.82 -2.09
C ASP A 100 2.64 17.45 -0.63
N ILE A 101 1.63 17.15 0.18
CA ILE A 101 1.78 17.07 1.64
C ILE A 101 2.73 15.96 2.10
N GLY A 102 2.79 14.83 1.38
CA GLY A 102 3.69 13.72 1.73
C GLY A 102 5.03 13.71 1.01
N PHE A 103 5.32 14.72 0.17
CA PHE A 103 6.57 14.78 -0.59
C PHE A 103 7.81 14.75 0.31
N GLN A 104 7.75 15.43 1.46
CA GLN A 104 8.84 15.40 2.45
C GLN A 104 9.11 13.97 2.97
N ALA A 105 8.04 13.21 3.28
CA ALA A 105 8.17 11.85 3.77
C ALA A 105 8.75 10.91 2.69
N LEU A 106 8.27 11.06 1.45
CA LEU A 106 8.80 10.32 0.29
C LEU A 106 10.28 10.62 0.06
N SER A 107 10.65 11.89 -0.02
CA SER A 107 12.04 12.31 -0.19
C SER A 107 12.94 11.73 0.91
N GLY A 108 12.49 11.79 2.18
CA GLY A 108 13.25 11.22 3.28
C GLY A 108 13.42 9.70 3.21
N MET A 109 12.40 8.96 2.76
CA MET A 109 12.49 7.50 2.58
C MET A 109 13.49 7.13 1.48
N LEU A 110 13.47 7.86 0.36
CA LEU A 110 14.39 7.64 -0.75
C LEU A 110 15.84 7.97 -0.36
N GLU A 111 16.07 9.09 0.32
CA GLU A 111 17.41 9.51 0.79
C GLU A 111 18.04 8.46 1.72
N ARG A 112 17.23 7.78 2.55
CA ARG A 112 17.69 6.70 3.43
C ARG A 112 17.88 5.35 2.74
N GLY A 113 17.52 5.23 1.46
CA GLY A 113 17.70 4.00 0.69
C GLY A 113 16.87 2.82 1.20
N HIS A 114 15.66 3.06 1.71
CA HIS A 114 14.78 1.96 2.16
C HIS A 114 14.37 1.06 0.98
N ASN A 115 14.37 -0.26 1.18
CA ASN A 115 13.85 -1.22 0.20
C ASN A 115 12.32 -1.28 0.26
N VAL A 116 11.67 -0.22 -0.17
CA VAL A 116 10.21 -0.06 -0.23
C VAL A 116 9.80 0.23 -1.67
N LYS A 117 8.67 -0.31 -2.12
CA LYS A 117 8.05 0.15 -3.37
C LYS A 117 7.03 1.23 -3.02
N TYR A 118 7.19 2.40 -3.61
CA TYR A 118 6.25 3.50 -3.46
C TYR A 118 5.54 3.69 -4.79
N VAL A 119 4.21 3.65 -4.75
CA VAL A 119 3.31 3.72 -5.89
C VAL A 119 2.40 4.91 -5.71
#